data_AF-A0A656YXW4-F1
#
_entry.id   AF-A0A656YXW4-F1
#
_cell.length_a   1.000
_cell.length_b   1.000
_cell.length_c   1.000
_cell.angle_alpha   90.00
_cell.angle_beta   90.00
_cell.angle_gamma   90.00
#
_symmetry.space_group_name_H-M   'P 1'
#
loop_
_entity.id
_entity.type
_entity.pdbx_description
1 polymer ?
#
loop_
_entity_poly.entity_id
_entity_poly.type
_entity_poly.pdbx_seq_one_letter_code
_entity_poly.pdbx_strand_id
1 'polypeptide(L)' 'MVPEKKVSEEEIIDYCRGKLADYERPKSVDFVDDLPKTTYGKIDKKTLREPYWKGEEREIH' A
#
# COMPACT_ATOMS: atom_id res chain seq x y z
N MET A 1 4.15 11.55 27.05
CA MET A 1 3.89 12.07 25.70
C MET A 1 4.70 11.21 24.74
N VAL A 2 4.05 10.34 23.97
CA VAL A 2 4.75 9.54 22.95
C VAL A 2 4.98 10.47 21.76
N PRO A 3 6.22 10.66 21.27
CA PRO A 3 6.43 11.47 20.09
C PRO A 3 5.70 10.83 18.91
N GLU A 4 4.87 11.61 18.20
CA GLU A 4 4.27 11.20 16.93
C GLU A 4 5.39 11.04 15.89
N LYS A 5 5.97 9.83 15.85
CA LYS A 5 6.95 9.47 14.84
C LYS A 5 6.21 9.17 13.54
N LYS A 6 6.17 10.15 12.65
CA LYS A 6 5.72 9.94 11.26
C LYS A 6 6.85 9.27 10.50
N VAL A 7 6.53 8.22 9.76
CA VAL A 7 7.45 7.48 8.89
C VAL A 7 7.19 7.88 7.44
N SER A 8 8.23 8.03 6.64
CA SER A 8 8.10 8.31 5.20
C SER A 8 7.92 7.04 4.37
N GLU A 9 7.48 7.21 3.13
CA GLU A 9 7.45 6.14 2.12
C GLU A 9 8.86 5.54 1.90
N GLU A 10 9.87 6.41 1.73
CA GLU A 10 11.26 6.01 1.51
C GLU A 10 11.80 5.17 2.67
N GLU A 11 11.50 5.55 3.91
CA GLU A 11 11.91 4.79 5.11
C GLU A 11 11.32 3.37 5.11
N ILE A 12 10.07 3.20 4.67
CA ILE A 12 9.43 1.87 4.58
C ILE A 12 10.07 1.03 3.46
N ILE A 13 10.30 1.63 2.29
CA ILE A 13 10.92 0.94 1.15
C ILE A 13 12.35 0.53 1.49
N ASP A 14 13.12 1.41 2.12
CA ASP A 14 14.50 1.13 2.55
C ASP A 14 14.56 0.12 3.69
N TYR A 15 13.58 0.11 4.59
CA TYR A 15 13.47 -0.93 5.61
C TYR A 15 13.32 -2.34 5.00
N CYS A 16 12.65 -2.45 3.85
CA CYS A 16 12.52 -3.71 3.11
C CYS A 16 13.82 -4.13 2.39
N ARG A 17 14.79 -3.22 2.21
CA ARG A 17 16.06 -3.50 1.52
C ARG A 17 16.87 -4.54 2.31
N GLY A 18 17.26 -5.62 1.64
CA GLY A 18 17.99 -6.73 2.26
C GLY A 18 17.14 -7.64 3.15
N LYS A 19 15.85 -7.36 3.32
CA LYS A 19 14.87 -8.25 3.99
C LYS A 19 13.98 -9.01 3.01
N LEU A 20 13.70 -8.38 1.87
CA LEU A 20 12.91 -8.94 0.78
C LEU A 20 13.77 -9.03 -0.48
N ALA A 21 13.43 -9.95 -1.39
CA ALA A 21 14.00 -9.92 -2.73
C ALA A 21 13.60 -8.63 -3.45
N ASP A 22 14.41 -8.16 -4.40
CA ASP A 22 14.18 -6.88 -5.08
C ASP A 22 12.81 -6.80 -5.78
N TYR A 23 12.27 -7.93 -6.25
CA TYR A 23 10.96 -7.99 -6.90
C TYR A 23 9.77 -7.99 -5.92
N GLU A 24 10.00 -8.28 -4.63
CA GLU A 24 8.98 -8.26 -3.58
C GLU A 24 8.92 -6.93 -2.85
N ARG A 25 9.96 -6.09 -2.98
CA ARG A 25 10.01 -4.77 -2.37
C ARG A 25 8.92 -3.89 -2.98
N PRO A 26 8.14 -3.16 -2.16
CA PRO A 26 7.16 -2.20 -2.67
C PRO A 26 7.86 -1.12 -3.51
N LYS A 27 7.20 -0.69 -4.58
CA LYS A 27 7.65 0.41 -5.43
C LYS A 27 7.11 1.76 -4.98
N SER A 28 5.98 1.75 -4.27
CA SER A 28 5.36 2.91 -3.64
C SER A 28 4.66 2.51 -2.36
N VAL A 29 4.42 3.48 -1.48
CA VAL A 29 3.65 3.31 -0.24
C VAL A 29 2.69 4.49 -0.05
N ASP A 30 1.40 4.18 -0.10
CA ASP A 30 0.34 5.14 0.20
C ASP A 30 -0.15 4.96 1.64
N PHE A 31 -0.25 6.07 2.37
CA PHE A 31 -0.81 6.10 3.72
C PHE A 31 -2.28 6.48 3.65
N VAL A 32 -3.14 5.66 4.25
CA VAL A 32 -4.59 5.87 4.32
C VAL A 32 -5.05 5.84 5.76
N ASP A 33 -6.09 6.62 6.08
CA ASP A 33 -6.64 6.68 7.44
C ASP A 33 -7.36 5.37 7.83
N ASP A 34 -7.99 4.69 6.88
CA ASP A 34 -8.59 3.37 7.06
C ASP A 34 -8.51 2.54 5.77
N LEU A 35 -8.42 1.22 5.94
CA LEU A 35 -8.49 0.29 4.81
C LEU A 35 -9.95 0.02 4.46
N PRO A 36 -10.38 0.23 3.21
CA PRO A 36 -11.75 -0.02 2.81
C PRO A 36 -12.09 -1.49 3.04
N LYS A 37 -13.29 -1.73 3.57
CA LYS A 37 -13.80 -3.05 3.89
C LYS A 37 -15.10 -3.31 3.17
N THR A 38 -15.29 -4.56 2.76
CA THR A 38 -16.57 -5.10 2.29
C THR A 38 -17.62 -5.06 3.41
N THR A 39 -18.89 -5.27 3.06
CA THR A 39 -19.99 -5.40 4.05
C THR A 39 -19.78 -6.50 5.09
N TYR A 40 -18.92 -7.49 4.78
CA TYR A 40 -18.53 -8.57 5.68
C TYR A 40 -17.23 -8.29 6.45
N GLY A 41 -16.68 -7.07 6.37
CA GLY A 41 -15.50 -6.63 7.12
C GLY A 41 -14.14 -7.04 6.55
N LYS A 42 -14.11 -7.77 5.43
CA LYS A 42 -12.84 -8.11 4.73
C LYS A 42 -12.31 -6.90 3.98
N ILE A 43 -10.99 -6.76 3.85
CA ILE A 43 -10.35 -5.73 3.01
C ILE A 43 -10.89 -5.81 1.59
N ASP A 44 -11.42 -4.69 1.10
CA ASP A 44 -11.88 -4.55 -0.26
C ASP A 44 -10.71 -4.20 -1.19
N LYS A 45 -10.06 -5.25 -1.71
CA LYS A 45 -8.95 -5.11 -2.65
C LYS A 45 -9.34 -4.45 -3.97
N LYS A 46 -10.61 -4.54 -4.38
CA LYS A 46 -11.06 -3.93 -5.63
C LYS A 46 -11.00 -2.41 -5.49
N THR A 47 -11.67 -1.88 -4.46
CA THR A 47 -11.67 -0.45 -4.15
C THR A 47 -10.25 0.08 -3.90
N LEU A 48 -9.38 -0.70 -3.24
CA LEU A 48 -7.97 -0.32 -3.06
C LEU A 48 -7.19 -0.19 -4.37
N ARG A 49 -7.50 -0.98 -5.40
CA ARG A 49 -6.74 -1.01 -6.66
C ARG A 49 -7.27 -0.03 -7.71
N GLU A 50 -8.56 0.30 -7.65
CA GLU A 50 -9.22 1.19 -8.62
C GLU A 50 -8.45 2.50 -8.91
N PRO A 51 -7.86 3.21 -7.93
CA PRO A 51 -7.14 4.45 -8.20
C PRO A 51 -5.94 4.27 -9.15
N TYR A 52 -5.27 3.11 -9.09
CA TYR A 52 -4.04 2.88 -9.83
C TYR A 52 -4.32 2.49 -11.29
N TRP A 53 -5.46 1.87 -11.59
CA TRP A 53 -5.79 1.40 -12.94
C TRP A 53 -6.62 2.40 -13.74
N LYS A 54 -6.90 3.59 -13.22
CA LYS A 54 -7.58 4.66 -13.97
C LYS A 54 -6.75 5.07 -15.18
N GLY A 55 -7.25 4.76 -16.36
CA GLY A 55 -6.58 5.07 -17.64
C GLY A 55 -5.67 3.96 -18.15
N GLU A 56 -5.56 2.84 -17.45
CA GLU A 56 -4.82 1.66 -17.90
C GLU A 56 -5.74 0.76 -18.75
N GLU A 57 -5.20 0.20 -19.85
CA GLU A 57 -5.97 -0.70 -20.73
C GLU A 57 -6.19 -2.10 -20.11
N ARG A 58 -5.46 -2.44 -19.04
CA ARG A 58 -5.50 -3.76 -18.40
C ARG A 58 -5.46 -3.67 -16.89
N GLU A 59 -6.37 -4.40 -16.26
CA GLU A 59 -6.46 -4.54 -14.81
C GLU A 59 -6.06 -5.95 -14.36
N ILE A 60 -5.46 -6.06 -13.18
CA ILE A 60 -5.27 -7.36 -12.49
C ILE A 60 -6.45 -7.64 -11.55
N HIS A 61 -6.98 -8.88 -11.59
CA HIS A 61 -8.08 -9.33 -10.73
C HIS A 61 -7.57 -9.80 -9.36
#